data_AF-A0A5B2ZDG4-F1
#
_entry.id   AF-A0A5B2ZDG4-F1
#
_cell.length_a   1.000
_cell.length_b   1.000
_cell.length_c   1.000
_cell.angle_alpha   90.00
_cell.angle_beta   90.00
_cell.angle_gamma   90.00
#
_symmetry.space_group_name_H-M   'P 1'
#
loop_
_entity.id
_entity.type
_entity.pdbx_description
1 polymer ?
#
loop_
_entity_poly.entity_id
_entity_poly.type
_entity_poly.pdbx_seq_one_letter_code
_entity_poly.pdbx_strand_id
1 'polypeptide(L)'
;MRLIKALLALLFVLLGVLFSALNRDPVQVDLGFAAVDTYLGAALLFALLVGAVLAGLVLLAGVVWPRRRRTGEPAVPAKAGDPEGHD
;
A
#
# COMPACT_ATOMS: atom_id res chain seq x y z
N MET A 1 16.80 4.70 7.87
CA MET A 1 16.26 3.86 6.77
C MET A 1 14.84 4.25 6.32
N ARG A 2 13.84 4.38 7.21
CA ARG A 2 12.46 4.74 6.80
C ARG A 2 12.35 6.16 6.20
N LEU A 3 13.05 7.13 6.79
CA LEU A 3 13.03 8.52 6.31
C LEU A 3 13.61 8.66 4.90
N ILE A 4 14.76 8.04 4.63
CA ILE A 4 15.39 8.08 3.29
C ILE A 4 14.45 7.49 2.23
N LYS A 5 13.79 6.36 2.52
CA LYS A 5 12.80 5.77 1.63
C LYS A 5 11.61 6.69 1.37
N ALA A 6 11.12 7.38 2.40
CA ALA A 6 10.04 8.35 2.26
C ALA A 6 10.45 9.57 1.43
N LEU A 7 11.67 10.11 1.65
CA LEU A 7 12.22 11.21 0.86
C LEU A 7 12.41 10.82 -0.60
N LEU A 8 12.88 9.60 -0.87
CA LEU A 8 13.06 9.10 -2.23
C LEU A 8 11.70 8.92 -2.93
N ALA A 9 10.70 8.39 -2.23
CA ALA A 9 9.35 8.29 -2.76
C ALA A 9 8.76 9.67 -3.06
N LEU A 10 8.93 10.63 -2.15
CA LEU A 10 8.49 12.01 -2.35
C LEU A 10 9.19 12.66 -3.55
N LEU A 11 10.50 12.46 -3.69
CA LEU A 11 11.27 12.95 -4.84
C LEU A 11 10.74 12.36 -6.15
N PHE A 12 10.45 11.06 -6.17
CA PHE A 12 9.90 10.39 -7.35
C PHE A 12 8.52 10.94 -7.73
N VAL A 13 7.65 11.19 -6.75
CA VAL A 13 6.36 11.84 -6.95
C VAL A 13 6.55 13.25 -7.51
N LEU A 14 7.45 14.04 -6.93
CA LEU A 14 7.74 15.41 -7.39
C LEU A 14 8.22 15.44 -8.84
N LEU A 15 9.16 14.56 -9.19
CA LEU A 15 9.68 14.43 -10.55
C LEU A 15 8.59 14.00 -11.52
N GLY A 16 7.73 13.07 -11.14
CA GLY A 16 6.59 12.64 -11.93
C GLY A 16 5.60 13.78 -12.19
N VAL A 17 5.27 14.58 -11.17
CA VAL A 17 4.41 15.76 -11.31
C VAL A 17 5.05 16.80 -12.23
N LEU A 18 6.35 17.05 -12.07
CA LEU A 18 7.08 18.01 -12.91
C LEU A 18 7.11 17.56 -14.38
N PHE A 19 7.36 16.27 -14.62
CA PHE A 19 7.31 15.68 -15.96
C PHE A 19 5.91 15.78 -16.57
N SER A 20 4.87 15.53 -15.77
CA SER A 20 3.48 15.72 -16.21
C SER A 20 3.14 17.17 -16.54
N ALA A 21 3.71 18.15 -15.84
CA ALA A 21 3.42 19.56 -16.08
C ALA A 21 4.14 20.10 -17.32
N LEU A 22 5.34 19.56 -17.62
CA LEU A 22 6.11 19.88 -18.81
C LEU A 22 5.53 19.21 -20.07
N ASN A 23 5.02 17.99 -19.93
CA ASN A 23 4.41 17.26 -21.04
C ASN A 23 2.89 17.47 -21.05
N ARG A 24 2.44 18.55 -21.72
CA ARG A 24 1.04 18.92 -21.91
C ARG A 24 0.46 18.43 -23.23
N ASP A 25 0.87 17.26 -23.69
CA ASP A 25 0.22 16.64 -24.85
C ASP A 25 -1.19 16.19 -24.45
N PRO A 26 -2.25 16.79 -25.02
CA PRO A 26 -3.62 16.41 -24.71
C PRO A 26 -3.89 15.01 -25.25
N VAL A 27 -4.50 14.18 -24.41
CA VAL A 27 -4.91 12.82 -24.77
C VAL A 27 -6.31 12.57 -24.25
N GLN A 28 -7.10 11.86 -25.05
CA GLN A 28 -8.40 11.36 -24.63
C GLN A 28 -8.24 9.92 -24.16
N VAL A 29 -8.60 9.66 -22.91
CA VAL A 29 -8.57 8.32 -22.31
C VAL A 29 -9.98 7.77 -22.31
N ASP A 30 -10.21 6.70 -23.08
CA ASP A 30 -11.48 5.97 -23.09
C ASP A 30 -11.42 4.80 -22.10
N LEU A 31 -12.29 4.84 -21.09
CA LEU A 31 -12.43 3.80 -20.06
C LEU A 31 -13.50 2.75 -20.42
N GLY A 32 -14.09 2.83 -21.62
CA GLY A 32 -15.18 1.98 -22.11
C GLY A 32 -16.58 2.43 -21.67
N PHE A 33 -16.68 3.16 -20.56
CA PHE A 33 -17.93 3.74 -20.05
C PHE A 33 -17.87 5.27 -19.89
N ALA A 34 -16.67 5.85 -19.96
CA ALA A 34 -16.43 7.28 -19.84
C ALA A 34 -15.16 7.65 -20.62
N ALA A 35 -15.20 8.79 -21.31
CA ALA A 35 -14.02 9.40 -21.92
C ALA A 35 -13.57 10.58 -21.05
N VAL A 36 -12.26 10.66 -20.79
CA VAL A 36 -11.66 11.72 -20.00
C VAL A 36 -10.57 12.39 -20.82
N ASP A 37 -10.72 13.69 -21.04
CA ASP A 37 -9.68 14.51 -21.66
C ASP A 37 -8.69 14.95 -20.58
N THR A 38 -7.43 14.60 -20.76
CA THR A 38 -6.35 14.90 -19.80
C THR A 38 -5.03 15.07 -20.55
N TYR A 39 -3.95 15.34 -19.83
CA TYR A 39 -2.60 15.32 -20.41
C TYR A 39 -2.00 13.93 -20.25
N LEU A 40 -1.24 13.48 -21.25
CA LEU A 40 -0.64 12.15 -21.25
C LEU A 40 0.22 11.90 -20.00
N GLY A 41 1.05 12.87 -19.64
CA GLY A 41 1.87 12.79 -18.43
C GLY A 41 1.04 12.66 -17.16
N ALA A 42 -0.09 13.37 -17.07
CA ALA A 42 -0.99 13.32 -15.92
C ALA A 42 -1.71 11.98 -15.83
N ALA A 43 -2.18 11.46 -16.97
CA ALA A 43 -2.83 10.15 -17.05
C ALA A 43 -1.91 9.02 -16.57
N LEU A 44 -0.67 9.00 -17.05
CA LEU A 44 0.32 7.99 -16.69
C LEU A 44 0.71 8.07 -15.21
N LEU A 45 0.95 9.29 -14.70
CA LEU A 45 1.28 9.49 -13.29
C LEU A 45 0.13 9.05 -12.38
N PHE A 46 -1.10 9.41 -12.73
CA PHE A 46 -2.29 9.02 -11.97
C PHE A 46 -2.48 7.50 -11.96
N ALA A 47 -2.39 6.84 -13.12
CA ALA A 47 -2.49 5.39 -13.24
C ALA A 47 -1.43 4.67 -12.38
N LEU A 48 -0.19 5.15 -12.41
CA LEU A 48 0.91 4.61 -11.60
C LEU A 48 0.63 4.77 -10.11
N LEU A 49 0.16 5.94 -9.67
CA LEU A 49 -0.13 6.24 -8.27
C LEU A 49 -1.27 5.36 -7.76
N VAL A 50 -2.35 5.22 -8.53
CA VAL A 50 -3.48 4.34 -8.22
C VAL A 50 -3.01 2.89 -8.11
N GLY A 51 -2.22 2.40 -9.07
CA GLY A 51 -1.66 1.04 -9.02
C GLY A 51 -0.79 0.79 -7.79
N ALA A 52 0.06 1.75 -7.41
CA ALA A 52 0.91 1.64 -6.23
C ALA A 52 0.09 1.60 -4.92
N VAL A 53 -0.95 2.43 -4.81
CA VAL A 53 -1.86 2.43 -3.65
C VAL A 53 -2.59 1.10 -3.56
N LEU A 54 -3.16 0.61 -4.68
CA LEU A 54 -3.86 -0.68 -4.72
C LEU A 54 -2.94 -1.85 -4.34
N ALA A 55 -1.71 -1.89 -4.87
CA ALA A 55 -0.72 -2.90 -4.51
C ALA A 55 -0.38 -2.85 -3.00
N GLY A 56 -0.23 -1.65 -2.44
CA GLY A 56 -0.02 -1.46 -1.00
C GLY A 56 -1.18 -1.97 -0.16
N LEU A 57 -2.43 -1.68 -0.56
CA LEU A 57 -3.63 -2.18 0.10
C LEU A 57 -3.73 -3.70 0.06
N VAL A 58 -3.45 -4.31 -1.10
CA VAL A 58 -3.41 -5.77 -1.25
C VAL A 58 -2.36 -6.39 -0.32
N LEU A 59 -1.17 -5.78 -0.22
CA LEU A 59 -0.12 -6.25 0.70
C LEU A 59 -0.53 -6.12 2.17
N LEU A 60 -1.16 -5.00 2.54
CA LEU A 60 -1.66 -4.76 3.90
C LEU A 60 -2.71 -5.81 4.29
N ALA A 61 -3.70 -6.04 3.42
CA ALA A 61 -4.78 -6.99 3.65
C ALA A 61 -4.28 -8.44 3.65
N GLY A 62 -3.40 -8.80 2.71
CA GLY A 62 -2.94 -10.18 2.53
C GLY A 62 -1.81 -10.61 3.46
N VAL A 63 -0.91 -9.70 3.86
CA VAL A 63 0.32 -10.06 4.58
C VAL A 63 0.34 -9.50 6.00
N VAL A 64 -0.01 -8.22 6.16
CA VAL A 64 0.16 -7.52 7.45
C VAL A 64 -0.98 -7.84 8.40
N TRP A 65 -2.22 -7.80 7.92
CA TRP A 65 -3.41 -8.04 8.72
C TRP A 65 -3.49 -9.46 9.34
N PRO A 66 -3.21 -10.55 8.61
CA PRO A 66 -3.26 -11.90 9.17
C PRO A 66 -2.19 -12.14 10.24
N ARG A 67 -1.02 -11.51 10.10
CA ARG A 67 0.05 -11.64 11.10
C ARG A 67 -0.31 -10.98 12.42
N ARG A 68 -0.98 -9.82 12.38
CA ARG A 68 -1.41 -9.12 13.60
C ARG A 68 -2.50 -9.87 14.36
N ARG A 69 -3.31 -10.68 13.67
CA ARG A 69 -4.33 -11.53 14.31
C ARG A 69 -3.74 -12.74 15.02
N ARG A 70 -2.62 -13.30 14.53
CA ARG A 70 -1.99 -14.50 15.13
C ARG A 70 -1.20 -14.21 16.42
N THR A 71 -0.81 -12.95 16.65
CA THR A 71 -0.09 -12.56 17.89
C THR A 71 -1.05 -12.17 19.03
N GLY A 72 -2.36 -12.11 18.75
CA GLY A 72 -3.38 -11.71 19.72
C GLY A 72 -4.09 -12.87 20.42
N GLU A 73 -3.75 -14.12 20.13
CA GLU A 73 -4.27 -15.25 20.87
C GLU A 73 -3.55 -15.28 22.23
N PRO A 74 -4.25 -14.98 23.35
CA PRO A 74 -3.64 -15.07 24.66
C PRO A 74 -3.20 -16.52 24.84
N ALA A 75 -1.91 -16.73 25.16
CA ALA A 75 -1.46 -18.02 25.63
C ALA A 75 -2.37 -18.39 26.82
N VAL A 76 -3.25 -19.37 26.62
CA VAL A 76 -4.04 -19.95 27.69
C VAL A 76 -3.04 -20.35 28.77
N PRO A 77 -3.08 -19.77 29.98
CA PRO A 77 -2.15 -20.14 31.02
C PRO A 77 -2.34 -21.62 31.28
N ALA A 78 -1.30 -22.41 30.96
CA ALA A 78 -1.26 -23.82 31.31
C ALA A 78 -1.53 -23.90 32.82
N LYS A 79 -2.65 -24.53 33.16
CA LYS A 79 -3.14 -24.74 34.52
C LYS A 79 -2.01 -25.34 35.36
N ALA A 80 -1.31 -24.50 36.10
CA ALA A 80 -0.43 -24.91 37.18
C ALA A 80 -1.33 -25.35 38.32
N GLY A 81 -1.44 -26.66 38.53
CA GLY A 81 -2.23 -27.21 39.61
C GLY A 81 -2.34 -28.72 39.48
N ASP A 82 -1.29 -29.41 39.93
CA ASP A 82 -1.45 -30.52 40.86
C ASP A 82 -0.11 -30.85 41.55
N PRO A 83 0.09 -30.47 42.83
CA PRO A 83 1.15 -31.02 43.65
C PRO A 83 0.56 -31.79 44.84
N GLU A 84 -0.25 -32.83 44.63
CA GLU A 84 -0.67 -33.69 45.75
C GLU A 84 -0.69 -35.18 45.40
N GLY A 85 0.04 -35.96 46.21
CA GLY A 85 -0.30 -37.36 46.52
C GLY A 85 0.51 -38.44 45.81
N HIS A 86 1.53 -38.98 46.48
CA HIS A 86 1.39 -40.29 47.13
C HIS A 86 2.63 -40.63 47.96
N ASP A 87 2.37 -40.84 49.24
CA ASP A 87 3.24 -41.47 50.24
C ASP A 87 3.67 -42.89 49.85
#